data_AF-A0A5J4X3F4-F1
#
_entry.id   AF-A0A5J4X3F4-F1
#
_cell.length_a   1.000
_cell.length_b   1.000
_cell.length_c   1.000
_cell.angle_alpha   90.00
_cell.angle_beta   90.00
_cell.angle_gamma   90.00
#
_symmetry.space_group_name_H-M   'P 1'
#
loop_
_entity.id
_entity.type
_entity.pdbx_description
1 polymer ?
#
loop_
_entity_poly.entity_id
_entity_poly.type
_entity_poly.pdbx_seq_one_letter_code
_entity_poly.pdbx_strand_id
1 'polypeptide(L)' 'MASCANAVKYSMAYNEFKLDGDYSINTFDLPFYLTPQYWKAKVDGYMSQDKLAHRPTDNNVKENDYDYFQKLFRQP' A
#
# COMPACT_ATOMS: atom_id res chain seq x y z
N MET A 1 5.05 -11.14 9.36
CA MET A 1 6.11 -11.37 8.35
C MET A 1 6.20 -10.30 7.25
N ALA A 2 5.33 -9.28 7.19
CA ALA A 2 5.46 -8.18 6.22
C ALA A 2 6.59 -7.18 6.57
N SER A 3 6.90 -7.01 7.86
CA SER A 3 7.95 -6.08 8.32
C SER A 3 9.34 -6.44 7.79
N CYS A 4 9.67 -7.73 7.71
CA CYS A 4 11.00 -8.18 7.27
C CYS A 4 11.17 -8.03 5.76
N ALA A 5 10.13 -8.32 4.97
CA ALA A 5 10.19 -8.18 3.52
C ALA A 5 10.34 -6.71 3.08
N ASN A 6 9.67 -5.78 3.76
CA ASN A 6 9.80 -4.36 3.46
C ASN A 6 11.18 -3.82 3.85
N ALA A 7 11.71 -4.22 5.00
CA ALA A 7 13.06 -3.80 5.43
C ALA A 7 14.15 -4.22 4.43
N VAL A 8 14.08 -5.45 3.91
CA VAL A 8 15.03 -5.94 2.90
C VAL A 8 14.90 -5.15 1.59
N LYS A 9 13.67 -4.92 1.10
CA LYS A 9 13.43 -4.11 -0.11
C LYS A 9 13.99 -2.70 0.01
N TYR A 10 13.74 -2.03 1.15
CA TYR A 10 14.28 -0.69 1.37
C TYR A 10 15.80 -0.69 1.43
N SER A 11 16.43 -1.66 2.12
CA SER A 11 17.90 -1.75 2.17
C SER A 11 18.54 -1.93 0.78
N MET A 12 17.91 -2.69 -0.11
CA MET A 12 18.39 -2.89 -1.48
C MET A 12 18.25 -1.61 -2.31
N ALA A 13 17.09 -0.96 -2.24
CA ALA A 13 16.85 0.30 -2.95
C ALA A 13 17.81 1.42 -2.50
N TYR A 14 18.17 1.47 -1.21
CA TYR A 14 19.15 2.45 -0.70
C TYR A 14 20.57 2.21 -1.23
N ASN A 15 21.00 0.95 -1.36
CA ASN A 15 22.32 0.63 -1.90
C ASN A 15 22.42 0.99 -3.40
N GLU A 16 21.31 0.87 -4.12
CA GLU A 16 21.22 1.18 -5.56
C GLU A 16 20.79 2.63 -5.83
N PHE A 17 20.57 3.43 -4.79
CA PHE A 17 20.16 4.82 -4.93
C PHE A 17 21.29 5.68 -5.52
N LYS A 18 20.96 6.44 -6.55
CA LYS A 18 21.83 7.41 -7.23
C LYS A 18 21.10 8.75 -7.24
N LEU A 19 21.76 9.80 -6.78
CA LEU A 19 21.15 11.14 -6.69
C LEU A 19 20.73 11.68 -8.07
N ASP A 20 21.46 11.28 -9.10
CA ASP A 20 21.27 11.59 -10.51
C ASP A 20 20.67 10.40 -11.31
N GLY A 21 20.16 9.38 -10.61
CA GLY A 21 19.54 8.22 -11.22
C GLY A 21 18.27 8.59 -11.98
N ASP A 22 18.10 8.02 -13.17
CA ASP A 22 16.82 8.09 -13.89
C ASP A 22 15.85 7.07 -13.28
N TYR A 23 14.88 7.60 -12.52
CA TYR A 23 13.80 6.84 -11.90
C TYR A 23 12.48 6.97 -12.67
N SER A 24 12.54 7.31 -13.96
CA SER A 24 11.37 7.22 -14.81
C SER A 24 10.77 5.81 -14.74
N ILE A 25 9.45 5.75 -14.51
CA ILE A 25 8.70 4.50 -14.40
C ILE A 25 8.60 3.91 -15.81
N ASN A 26 9.66 3.23 -16.25
CA ASN A 26 9.74 2.51 -17.53
C ASN A 26 9.35 1.05 -17.34
N THR A 27 8.35 0.78 -16.50
CA THR A 27 7.93 -0.60 -16.26
C THR A 27 6.80 -0.95 -17.23
N PHE A 28 6.89 -2.14 -17.83
CA PHE A 28 5.78 -2.73 -18.59
C PHE A 28 4.74 -3.35 -17.65
N ASP A 29 4.79 -3.04 -16.34
CA ASP A 29 3.87 -3.62 -15.39
C ASP A 29 2.47 -3.12 -15.64
N LEU A 30 1.51 -4.01 -15.45
CA LEU A 30 0.10 -3.66 -15.55
C LEU A 30 -0.23 -2.59 -14.51
N PRO A 31 -0.98 -1.53 -14.87
CA PRO A 31 -1.44 -0.54 -13.92
C PRO A 31 -2.21 -1.22 -12.79
N PHE A 32 -1.98 -0.79 -11.56
CA PHE A 32 -2.74 -1.29 -10.43
C PHE A 32 -4.15 -0.68 -10.45
N TYR A 33 -5.16 -1.54 -10.44
CA TYR A 33 -6.55 -1.14 -10.31
C TYR A 33 -7.10 -1.61 -8.96
N LEU A 34 -7.51 -0.65 -8.12
CA LEU A 34 -8.12 -0.97 -6.83
C LEU A 34 -9.52 -1.59 -7.03
N THR A 35 -9.63 -2.91 -6.86
CA THR A 35 -10.91 -3.60 -6.93
C THR A 35 -11.67 -3.55 -5.60
N PRO A 36 -13.01 -3.66 -5.60
CA PRO A 36 -13.78 -3.70 -4.35
C PRO A 36 -13.38 -4.86 -3.43
N GLN A 37 -13.09 -6.05 -3.99
CA GLN A 37 -12.68 -7.22 -3.21
C GLN A 37 -11.31 -6.99 -2.56
N TYR A 38 -10.38 -6.38 -3.29
CA TYR A 38 -9.08 -6.02 -2.74
C TYR A 38 -9.23 -5.01 -1.61
N TRP A 39 -10.04 -3.96 -1.82
CA TRP A 39 -10.31 -2.95 -0.80
C TRP A 39 -10.88 -3.55 0.49
N LYS A 40 -11.88 -4.42 0.37
CA LYS A 40 -12.47 -5.13 1.51
C LYS A 40 -11.41 -5.92 2.29
N ALA A 41 -10.60 -6.71 1.60
CA ALA A 41 -9.52 -7.48 2.22
C ALA A 41 -8.51 -6.58 2.96
N LYS A 42 -8.24 -5.38 2.43
CA LYS A 42 -7.37 -4.39 3.09
C LYS A 42 -8.00 -3.83 4.36
N VAL A 43 -9.26 -3.41 4.31
CA VAL A 43 -10.00 -2.90 5.47
C VAL A 43 -10.05 -3.95 6.59
N ASP A 44 -10.41 -5.19 6.27
CA ASP A 44 -10.44 -6.31 7.21
C ASP A 44 -9.07 -6.60 7.83
N GLY A 45 -8.01 -6.50 7.02
CA GLY A 45 -6.63 -6.65 7.45
C GLY A 45 -6.21 -5.59 8.48
N TYR A 46 -6.50 -4.31 8.21
CA TYR A 46 -6.20 -3.22 9.15
C TYR A 46 -6.96 -3.38 10.46
N MET A 47 -8.25 -3.71 10.38
CA MET A 47 -9.06 -3.98 11.57
C MET A 47 -8.49 -5.12 12.42
N SER A 48 -8.07 -6.21 11.78
CA SER A 48 -7.47 -7.36 12.49
C SER A 48 -6.14 -7.01 13.13
N GLN A 49 -5.28 -6.28 12.42
CA GLN A 49 -3.96 -5.86 12.91
C GLN A 49 -4.08 -4.90 14.11
N ASP A 50 -5.00 -3.95 14.05
CA ASP A 50 -5.16 -2.96 15.11
C ASP A 50 -5.82 -3.57 16.35
N LYS A 51 -6.80 -4.46 16.18
CA LYS A 51 -7.37 -5.26 17.28
C LYS A 51 -6.30 -6.09 17.99
N LEU A 52 -5.44 -6.78 17.24
CA LEU A 52 -4.36 -7.60 17.80
C LEU A 52 -3.36 -6.75 18.60
N ALA A 53 -3.11 -5.53 18.14
CA ALA A 53 -2.19 -4.59 18.79
C ALA A 53 -2.86 -3.71 19.86
N HIS A 54 -4.14 -3.95 20.19
CA HIS A 54 -4.93 -3.14 21.12
C HIS A 54 -4.94 -1.64 20.79
N ARG A 55 -4.92 -1.29 19.49
CA ARG A 55 -4.98 0.09 19.00
C ARG A 55 -6.44 0.51 18.74
N PRO A 56 -6.79 1.80 18.95
CA PRO A 56 -8.10 2.33 18.57
C PRO A 56 -8.38 2.09 17.08
N THR A 57 -9.63 1.78 16.72
CA THR A 57 -10.03 1.48 15.32
C THR A 57 -11.10 2.44 14.80
N ASP A 58 -11.49 3.42 15.60
CA ASP A 58 -12.59 4.34 15.29
C ASP A 58 -12.32 5.09 13.98
N ASN A 59 -11.08 5.53 13.82
CA ASN A 59 -10.61 6.30 12.67
C ASN A 59 -9.96 5.43 11.57
N ASN A 60 -10.12 4.11 11.62
CA ASN A 60 -9.66 3.25 10.54
C ASN A 60 -10.47 3.51 9.28
N VAL A 61 -9.82 3.35 8.13
CA VAL A 61 -10.49 3.31 6.83
C VAL A 61 -11.62 2.28 6.84
N LYS A 62 -12.71 2.61 6.17
CA LYS A 62 -13.94 1.85 6.14
C LYS A 62 -14.23 1.40 4.71
N GLU A 63 -15.10 0.39 4.56
CA GLU A 63 -15.48 -0.09 3.23
C GLU A 63 -16.08 1.02 2.34
N ASN A 64 -16.83 1.97 2.93
CA ASN A 64 -17.44 3.10 2.21
C ASN A 64 -16.44 4.16 1.72
N ASP A 65 -15.18 4.14 2.19
CA ASP A 65 -14.14 5.03 1.67
C ASP A 65 -13.61 4.58 0.28
N TYR A 66 -14.13 3.45 -0.25
CA TYR A 66 -13.69 2.85 -1.51
C TYR A 66 -13.58 3.86 -2.66
N ASP A 67 -14.62 4.65 -2.89
CA ASP A 67 -14.67 5.57 -4.04
C ASP A 67 -13.59 6.65 -3.99
N TYR A 68 -13.24 7.12 -2.78
CA TYR A 68 -12.17 8.08 -2.58
C TYR A 68 -10.82 7.45 -2.98
N PHE A 69 -10.52 6.27 -2.43
CA PHE A 69 -9.25 5.59 -2.72
C PHE A 69 -9.18 5.08 -4.16
N GLN A 70 -10.28 4.61 -4.75
CA GLN A 70 -10.33 4.18 -6.15
C GLN A 70 -10.01 5.34 -7.11
N LYS A 71 -10.39 6.57 -6.78
CA LYS A 71 -9.99 7.76 -7.53
C LYS A 71 -8.51 8.08 -7.33
N LEU A 72 -8.02 8.00 -6.09
CA LEU A 72 -6.62 8.27 -5.75
C LEU A 72 -5.65 7.35 -6.51
N PHE A 73 -5.92 6.05 -6.57
CA PHE A 73 -5.09 5.08 -7.29
C PHE A 73 -5.19 5.17 -8.82
N ARG A 74 -6.13 5.94 -9.35
CA ARG A 74 -6.28 6.17 -10.80
C ARG A 74 -5.66 7.48 -11.28
N GLN A 75 -5.07 8.28 -10.39
CA GLN A 75 -4.37 9.49 -10.81
C GLN A 75 -3.05 9.11 -11.50
N PRO A 76 -2.72 9.75 -12.63
CA PRO A 76 -1.49 9.49 -13.38
C PRO A 76 -0.23 9.86 -12.59
#